data_AF-A0AA41H5B3-F1
#
_entry.id   AF-A0AA41H5B3-F1
#
_cell.length_a   1.000
_cell.length_b   1.000
_cell.length_c   1.000
_cell.angle_alpha   90.00
_cell.angle_beta   90.00
_cell.angle_gamma   90.00
#
_symmetry.space_group_name_H-M   'P 1'
#
loop_
_entity.id
_entity.type
_entity.pdbx_description
1 polymer ?
#
loop_
_entity_poly.entity_id
_entity_poly.type
_entity_poly.pdbx_seq_one_letter_code
_entity_poly.pdbx_strand_id
1 'polypeptide(L)'
;MNNHPAENEAVGAVATQSGVVPATSQLITLDPAKYVAEVFKPFNEKFAILKAEADTITPDASTTAGMEIAVKYRAAFRDDVRVAGEKARVVRKAPILEIGKLLDTSYAELKTAVLPYEAKFDAAIKAEEKRKDDLKKAEVERQERIRLRIVAIRELPLEAVGKSSADIAAMIAELETDVPGESFGTMLDAALTARTEVMTKLAAARAAALGSEEEAARIAAERAELAQLREAAAERARLTQVEADRVAAEQKSEADRLAALAAEQEAAALREREAAAAKLKAEADAQAEANRLAQAEIDRQRAELATQQAAAQAEREATEQARVAAETKRQMEAQQATITAERQANERAAGQQQAATREAAIAAANASAASAAAANVVADGQAAALADHGRLADLATDLVSAGLFADVAPADDVVDAEYTPPTLRLGQINERIAPLAISADGLLSLGFAPADTDRAAKLYHDADFPRICAAIQRHVDTVRVKYAA
;
A
#
# COMPACT_ATOMS: atom_id res chain seq x y z
N MET A 1 -32.47 62.59 -40.15
CA MET A 1 -31.67 63.61 -40.86
C MET A 1 -31.47 63.13 -42.29
N ASN A 2 -31.87 63.99 -43.20
CA ASN A 2 -31.83 63.97 -44.67
C ASN A 2 -30.93 62.98 -45.43
N ASN A 3 -31.56 62.44 -46.48
CA ASN A 3 -31.14 62.32 -47.87
C ASN A 3 -30.08 61.31 -48.35
N HIS A 4 -30.64 60.37 -49.13
CA HIS A 4 -30.30 59.98 -50.51
C HIS A 4 -29.15 58.98 -50.76
N PRO A 5 -29.42 57.91 -51.54
CA PRO A 5 -28.39 57.09 -52.17
C PRO A 5 -27.90 57.79 -53.45
N ALA A 6 -26.58 57.91 -53.60
CA ALA A 6 -25.98 58.41 -54.82
C ALA A 6 -25.92 57.29 -55.87
N GLU A 7 -26.79 57.44 -56.88
CA GLU A 7 -26.58 56.94 -58.23
C GLU A 7 -25.19 57.37 -58.73
N ASN A 8 -24.45 56.45 -59.34
CA ASN A 8 -23.22 56.77 -60.05
C ASN A 8 -23.47 56.59 -61.55
N GLU A 9 -24.25 57.53 -62.10
CA GLU A 9 -24.25 57.86 -63.51
C GLU A 9 -23.00 58.69 -63.85
N ALA A 10 -22.59 58.55 -65.12
CA ALA A 10 -21.76 59.47 -65.90
C ALA A 10 -20.22 59.43 -65.74
N VAL A 11 -19.58 58.67 -66.64
CA VAL A 11 -18.54 59.24 -67.51
C VAL A 11 -18.77 58.73 -68.93
N GLY A 12 -19.28 59.60 -69.80
CA GLY A 12 -19.47 59.28 -71.21
C GLY A 12 -20.38 60.20 -72.02
N ALA A 13 -20.56 61.46 -71.62
CA ALA A 13 -21.13 62.47 -72.51
C ALA A 13 -20.07 62.87 -73.55
N VAL A 14 -20.17 62.31 -74.75
CA VAL A 14 -19.54 62.88 -75.95
C VAL A 14 -20.66 63.34 -76.87
N ALA A 15 -20.57 64.63 -77.21
CA ALA A 15 -21.52 65.40 -77.98
C ALA A 15 -22.00 64.69 -79.26
N THR A 16 -23.31 64.67 -79.43
CA THR A 16 -24.00 64.46 -80.71
C THR A 16 -23.69 65.60 -81.66
N GLN A 17 -22.56 65.52 -82.38
CA GLN A 17 -22.39 66.27 -83.61
C GLN A 17 -23.05 65.51 -84.76
N SER A 18 -24.10 66.11 -85.30
CA SER A 18 -24.66 65.78 -86.60
C SER A 18 -23.64 66.09 -87.69
N GLY A 19 -23.45 65.19 -88.66
CA GLY A 19 -22.84 65.53 -89.94
C GLY A 19 -21.91 64.49 -90.53
N VAL A 20 -22.31 63.99 -91.70
CA VAL A 20 -21.57 63.13 -92.65
C VAL A 20 -21.56 61.65 -92.30
N VAL A 21 -22.56 60.94 -92.83
CA VAL A 21 -22.47 59.50 -93.09
C VAL A 21 -21.36 59.32 -94.12
N PRO A 22 -20.21 58.68 -93.79
CA PRO A 22 -19.25 58.33 -94.82
C PRO A 22 -19.90 57.29 -95.72
N ALA A 23 -19.80 57.49 -97.04
CA ALA A 23 -20.32 56.58 -98.05
C ALA A 23 -19.96 55.14 -97.67
N THR A 24 -20.99 54.29 -97.58
CA THR A 24 -20.84 52.85 -97.35
C THR A 24 -20.00 52.29 -98.49
N SER A 25 -18.69 52.21 -98.28
CA SER A 25 -17.77 51.55 -99.19
C SER A 25 -18.10 50.07 -99.10
N GLN A 26 -19.04 49.61 -99.93
CA GLN A 26 -19.31 48.19 -100.10
C GLN A 26 -17.98 47.54 -100.50
N LEU A 27 -17.45 46.69 -99.63
CA LEU A 27 -16.40 45.76 -100.03
C LEU A 27 -16.96 44.95 -101.19
N ILE A 28 -16.31 45.02 -102.35
CA ILE A 28 -16.67 44.21 -103.51
C ILE A 28 -16.38 42.76 -103.12
N THR A 29 -17.42 41.98 -102.85
CA THR A 29 -17.32 40.54 -102.67
C THR A 29 -17.02 39.91 -104.02
N LEU A 30 -15.73 39.78 -104.33
CA LEU A 30 -15.26 39.12 -105.53
C LEU A 30 -15.28 37.61 -105.29
N ASP A 31 -16.15 36.88 -105.98
CA ASP A 31 -16.08 35.41 -106.01
C ASP A 31 -14.79 35.00 -106.75
N PRO A 32 -13.81 34.38 -106.06
CA PRO A 32 -12.50 34.09 -106.66
C PRO A 32 -12.60 33.21 -107.90
N ALA A 33 -13.54 32.26 -107.94
CA ALA A 33 -13.70 31.33 -109.05
C ALA A 33 -14.26 32.05 -110.28
N LYS A 34 -15.28 32.89 -110.10
CA LYS A 34 -15.88 33.69 -111.18
C LYS A 34 -14.89 34.70 -111.73
N TYR A 35 -14.15 35.38 -110.87
CA TYR A 35 -13.13 36.33 -111.30
C TYR A 35 -12.05 35.67 -112.16
N VAL A 36 -11.49 34.54 -111.71
CA VAL A 36 -10.47 33.82 -112.50
C VAL A 36 -11.04 33.36 -113.84
N ALA A 37 -12.27 32.85 -113.87
CA ALA A 37 -12.93 32.44 -115.11
C ALA A 37 -13.09 33.61 -116.10
N GLU A 38 -13.51 34.79 -115.63
CA GLU A 38 -13.65 36.00 -116.46
C GLU A 38 -12.29 36.51 -116.98
N VAL A 39 -11.24 36.44 -116.16
CA VAL A 39 -9.89 36.85 -116.55
C VAL A 39 -9.37 36.02 -117.72
N PHE A 40 -9.60 34.70 -117.70
CA PHE A 40 -9.07 33.80 -118.71
C PHE A 40 -10.00 33.54 -119.90
N LYS A 41 -11.28 33.92 -119.80
CA LYS A 41 -12.27 33.79 -120.88
C LYS A 41 -11.76 34.21 -122.27
N PRO A 42 -11.21 35.43 -122.50
CA PRO A 42 -10.79 35.84 -123.84
C PRO A 42 -9.64 35.00 -124.39
N PHE A 43 -8.76 34.45 -123.54
CA PHE A 43 -7.65 33.61 -123.97
C PHE A 43 -8.11 32.18 -124.28
N ASN A 44 -9.05 31.66 -123.48
CA ASN A 44 -9.67 30.35 -123.72
C ASN A 44 -10.49 30.35 -125.02
N GLU A 45 -11.23 31.41 -125.31
CA GLU A 45 -11.96 31.58 -126.57
C GLU A 45 -11.00 31.65 -127.77
N LYS A 46 -9.94 32.47 -127.69
CA LYS A 46 -8.91 32.53 -128.73
C LYS A 46 -8.20 31.19 -128.95
N PHE A 47 -7.86 30.49 -127.87
CA PHE A 47 -7.25 29.16 -127.96
C PHE A 47 -8.17 28.17 -128.66
N ALA A 48 -9.46 28.16 -128.32
CA ALA A 48 -10.44 27.27 -128.96
C ALA A 48 -10.55 27.52 -130.47
N ILE A 49 -10.56 28.78 -130.90
CA ILE A 49 -10.58 29.16 -132.32
C ILE A 49 -9.29 28.71 -133.02
N LEU A 50 -8.13 29.11 -132.51
CA LEU A 50 -6.83 28.77 -133.10
C LEU A 50 -6.62 27.25 -133.16
N LYS A 51 -7.10 26.50 -132.16
CA LYS A 51 -7.07 25.05 -132.14
C LYS A 51 -7.91 24.46 -133.27
N ALA A 52 -9.17 24.88 -133.39
CA ALA A 52 -10.06 24.38 -134.43
C ALA A 52 -9.51 24.66 -135.84
N GLU A 53 -8.93 25.84 -136.06
CA GLU A 53 -8.28 26.18 -137.33
C GLU A 53 -7.02 25.34 -137.57
N ALA A 54 -6.13 25.23 -136.57
CA ALA A 54 -4.88 24.46 -136.69
C ALA A 54 -5.12 22.96 -136.92
N ASP A 55 -6.16 22.37 -136.30
CA ASP A 55 -6.51 20.95 -136.46
C ASP A 55 -6.91 20.60 -137.92
N THR A 56 -7.34 21.59 -138.71
CA THR A 56 -7.69 21.39 -140.14
C THR A 56 -6.51 21.54 -141.10
N ILE A 57 -5.33 21.93 -140.60
CA ILE A 57 -4.17 22.28 -141.41
C ILE A 57 -3.06 21.26 -141.18
N THR A 58 -2.59 20.63 -142.25
CA THR A 58 -1.37 19.82 -142.24
C THR A 58 -0.29 20.56 -143.04
N PRO A 59 0.51 21.45 -142.41
CA PRO A 59 1.43 22.30 -143.15
C PRO A 59 2.67 21.51 -143.58
N ASP A 60 3.00 21.56 -144.87
CA ASP A 60 4.28 21.08 -145.39
C ASP A 60 5.35 22.17 -145.26
N ALA A 61 6.14 22.09 -144.19
CA ALA A 61 7.20 23.05 -143.88
C ALA A 61 8.36 23.07 -144.90
N SER A 62 8.41 22.14 -145.85
CA SER A 62 9.37 22.17 -146.96
C SER A 62 9.00 23.19 -148.04
N THR A 63 7.77 23.69 -148.03
CA THR A 63 7.28 24.74 -148.94
C THR A 63 7.24 26.10 -148.24
N THR A 64 7.48 27.19 -149.00
CA THR A 64 7.41 28.56 -148.46
C THR A 64 6.03 28.86 -147.84
N ALA A 65 4.95 28.47 -148.52
CA ALA A 65 3.58 28.69 -148.03
C ALA A 65 3.26 27.88 -146.76
N GLY A 66 3.68 26.61 -146.68
CA GLY A 66 3.49 25.79 -145.49
C GLY A 66 4.31 26.29 -144.30
N MET A 67 5.52 26.80 -144.53
CA MET A 67 6.33 27.42 -143.48
C MET A 67 5.72 28.72 -142.96
N GLU A 68 5.18 29.59 -143.83
CA GLU A 68 4.47 30.81 -143.42
C GLU A 68 3.26 30.50 -142.53
N ILE A 69 2.48 29.48 -142.87
CA ILE A 69 1.34 29.01 -142.07
C ILE A 69 1.81 28.48 -140.71
N ALA A 70 2.86 27.66 -140.66
CA ALA A 70 3.41 27.13 -139.41
C ALA A 70 3.94 28.23 -138.49
N VAL A 71 4.62 29.24 -139.05
CA VAL A 71 5.10 30.41 -138.30
C VAL A 71 3.93 31.22 -137.76
N LYS A 72 2.89 31.47 -138.57
CA LYS A 72 1.69 32.22 -138.17
C LYS A 72 0.99 31.58 -136.98
N TYR A 73 0.63 30.30 -137.06
CA TYR A 73 -0.10 29.64 -135.96
C TYR A 73 0.78 29.46 -134.72
N ARG A 74 2.07 29.16 -134.87
CA ARG A 74 3.00 29.13 -133.73
C ARG A 74 3.06 30.49 -133.02
N ALA A 75 3.17 31.58 -133.77
CA ALA A 75 3.16 32.93 -133.22
C ALA A 75 1.83 33.21 -132.50
N ALA A 76 0.69 32.90 -133.11
CA ALA A 76 -0.63 33.10 -132.49
C ALA A 76 -0.81 32.32 -131.18
N PHE A 77 -0.48 31.01 -131.14
CA PHE A 77 -0.55 30.22 -129.90
C PHE A 77 0.43 30.74 -128.83
N ARG A 78 1.63 31.15 -129.24
CA ARG A 78 2.64 31.66 -128.32
C ARG A 78 2.22 33.02 -127.75
N ASP A 79 1.96 33.98 -128.62
CA ASP A 79 1.91 35.40 -128.27
C ASP A 79 0.50 35.79 -127.79
N ASP A 80 -0.55 35.36 -128.51
CA ASP A 80 -1.94 35.76 -128.21
C ASP A 80 -2.60 34.95 -127.10
N VAL A 81 -2.15 33.71 -126.86
CA VAL A 81 -2.71 32.83 -125.83
C VAL A 81 -1.74 32.71 -124.65
N ARG A 82 -0.57 32.10 -124.85
CA ARG A 82 0.33 31.74 -123.74
C ARG A 82 0.97 32.97 -123.07
N VAL A 83 1.61 33.83 -123.85
CA VAL A 83 2.32 35.01 -123.33
C VAL A 83 1.32 36.07 -122.85
N ALA A 84 0.28 36.36 -123.62
CA ALA A 84 -0.75 37.32 -123.21
C ALA A 84 -1.53 36.88 -121.96
N GLY A 85 -1.87 35.59 -121.85
CA GLY A 85 -2.52 35.02 -120.67
C GLY A 85 -1.64 35.09 -119.42
N GLU A 86 -0.34 34.75 -119.54
CA GLU A 86 0.61 34.89 -118.43
C GLU A 86 0.78 36.36 -118.01
N LYS A 87 0.87 37.29 -118.96
CA LYS A 87 0.91 38.73 -118.67
C LYS A 87 -0.33 39.18 -117.90
N ALA A 88 -1.53 38.76 -118.33
CA ALA A 88 -2.77 39.08 -117.64
C ALA A 88 -2.83 38.52 -116.22
N ARG A 89 -2.35 37.28 -116.00
CA ARG A 89 -2.22 36.67 -114.67
C ARG A 89 -1.32 37.51 -113.76
N VAL A 90 -0.11 37.84 -114.22
CA VAL A 90 0.86 38.58 -113.42
C VAL A 90 0.33 39.97 -113.06
N VAL A 91 -0.23 40.70 -114.05
CA VAL A 91 -0.78 42.05 -113.85
C VAL A 91 -1.95 42.05 -112.85
N ARG A 92 -2.87 41.08 -112.94
CA ARG A 92 -4.03 41.01 -112.04
C ARG A 92 -3.71 40.44 -110.65
N LYS A 93 -2.70 39.58 -110.54
CA LYS A 93 -2.24 39.04 -109.25
C LYS A 93 -1.50 40.08 -108.40
N ALA A 94 -0.75 40.97 -109.04
CA ALA A 94 0.05 41.99 -108.36
C ALA A 94 -0.74 42.82 -107.31
N PRO A 95 -1.88 43.45 -107.63
CA PRO A 95 -2.65 44.22 -106.64
C PRO A 95 -3.24 43.35 -105.52
N ILE A 96 -3.59 42.08 -105.80
CA ILE A 96 -4.14 41.16 -104.78
C ILE A 96 -3.09 40.84 -103.72
N LEU A 97 -1.85 40.54 -104.16
CA LEU A 97 -0.74 40.31 -103.23
C LEU A 97 -0.42 41.57 -102.41
N GLU A 98 -0.50 42.74 -103.04
CA GLU A 98 -0.26 44.00 -102.35
C GLU A 98 -1.33 44.29 -101.29
N ILE A 99 -2.60 44.05 -101.59
CA ILE A 99 -3.70 44.14 -100.61
C ILE A 99 -3.44 43.20 -99.41
N GLY A 100 -3.04 41.95 -99.67
CA GLY A 100 -2.71 41.00 -98.61
C GLY A 100 -1.61 41.52 -97.68
N LYS A 101 -0.50 42.02 -98.25
CA LYS A 101 0.59 42.62 -97.47
C LYS A 101 0.12 43.83 -96.66
N LEU A 102 -0.69 44.71 -97.25
CA LEU A 102 -1.21 45.90 -96.56
C LEU A 102 -2.14 45.53 -95.41
N LEU A 103 -2.98 44.51 -95.56
CA LEU A 103 -3.83 44.00 -94.48
C LEU A 103 -3.00 43.46 -93.31
N ASP A 104 -2.03 42.59 -93.61
CA ASP A 104 -1.17 41.99 -92.59
C ASP A 104 -0.36 43.07 -91.86
N THR A 105 0.20 44.03 -92.60
CA THR A 105 0.96 45.15 -92.04
C THR A 105 0.07 46.04 -91.17
N SER A 106 -1.11 46.44 -91.67
CA SER A 106 -2.04 47.29 -90.93
C SER A 106 -2.53 46.61 -89.65
N TYR A 107 -2.80 45.31 -89.69
CA TYR A 107 -3.18 44.57 -88.49
C TYR A 107 -2.03 44.43 -87.50
N ALA A 108 -0.80 44.18 -87.98
CA ALA A 108 0.37 44.12 -87.12
C ALA A 108 0.64 45.46 -86.43
N GLU A 109 0.52 46.58 -87.15
CA GLU A 109 0.61 47.93 -86.60
C GLU A 109 -0.50 48.20 -85.59
N LEU A 110 -1.76 47.88 -85.91
CA LEU A 110 -2.90 48.03 -85.00
C LEU A 110 -2.69 47.22 -83.72
N LYS A 111 -2.30 45.95 -83.84
CA LYS A 111 -2.02 45.08 -82.70
C LYS A 111 -0.90 45.66 -81.83
N THR A 112 0.19 46.10 -82.46
CA THR A 112 1.32 46.72 -81.75
C THR A 112 0.91 48.01 -81.04
N ALA A 113 0.04 48.81 -81.65
CA ALA A 113 -0.48 50.03 -81.07
C ALA A 113 -1.45 49.78 -79.90
N VAL A 114 -2.26 48.71 -79.96
CA VAL A 114 -3.27 48.38 -78.93
C VAL A 114 -2.64 47.74 -77.69
N LEU A 115 -1.63 46.88 -77.84
CA LEU A 115 -1.03 46.13 -76.72
C LEU A 115 -0.57 47.00 -75.53
N PRO A 116 0.07 48.17 -75.71
CA PRO A 116 0.42 49.05 -74.59
C PRO A 116 -0.80 49.59 -73.82
N TYR A 117 -1.93 49.84 -74.50
CA TYR A 117 -3.16 50.28 -73.85
C TYR A 117 -3.80 49.15 -73.04
N GLU A 118 -3.89 47.94 -73.61
CA GLU A 118 -4.35 46.76 -72.88
C GLU A 118 -3.49 46.51 -71.64
N ALA A 119 -2.17 46.52 -71.79
CA ALA A 119 -1.22 46.33 -70.69
C ALA A 119 -1.38 47.42 -69.60
N LYS A 120 -1.63 48.68 -69.99
CA LYS A 120 -1.89 49.78 -69.04
C LYS A 120 -3.15 49.52 -68.20
N PHE A 121 -4.25 49.10 -68.83
CA PHE A 121 -5.50 48.84 -68.10
C PHE A 121 -5.43 47.56 -67.28
N ASP A 122 -4.82 46.49 -67.79
CA ASP A 122 -4.58 45.24 -67.05
C ASP A 122 -3.71 45.49 -65.80
N ALA A 123 -2.64 46.29 -65.93
CA ALA A 123 -1.81 46.66 -64.78
C ALA A 123 -2.59 47.46 -63.72
N ALA A 124 -3.46 48.39 -64.14
CA ALA A 124 -4.30 49.16 -63.22
C ALA A 124 -5.33 48.27 -62.50
N ILE A 125 -5.97 47.34 -63.21
CA ILE A 125 -6.90 46.37 -62.62
C ILE A 125 -6.18 45.51 -61.58
N LYS A 126 -5.05 44.90 -61.95
CA LYS A 126 -4.26 44.05 -61.04
C LYS A 126 -3.77 44.82 -59.81
N ALA A 127 -3.37 46.08 -59.97
CA ALA A 127 -2.95 46.91 -58.84
C ALA A 127 -4.10 47.16 -57.85
N GLU A 128 -5.30 47.44 -58.35
CA GLU A 128 -6.49 47.66 -57.51
C GLU A 128 -7.00 46.37 -56.85
N GLU A 129 -6.99 45.24 -57.56
CA GLU A 129 -7.28 43.92 -56.99
C GLU A 129 -6.33 43.59 -55.85
N LYS A 130 -5.02 43.78 -56.08
CA LYS A 130 -4.01 43.61 -55.03
C LYS A 130 -4.26 44.52 -53.84
N ARG A 131 -4.55 45.81 -54.06
CA ARG A 131 -4.86 46.76 -52.98
C ARG A 131 -6.07 46.31 -52.16
N LYS A 132 -7.14 45.84 -52.81
CA LYS A 132 -8.34 45.33 -52.13
C LYS A 132 -8.04 44.07 -51.33
N ASP A 133 -7.24 43.15 -51.87
CA ASP A 133 -6.88 41.92 -51.17
C ASP A 133 -5.95 42.20 -49.97
N ASP A 134 -4.99 43.11 -50.12
CA ASP A 134 -4.11 43.53 -49.02
C ASP A 134 -4.91 44.22 -47.90
N LEU A 135 -5.88 45.08 -48.24
CA LEU A 135 -6.79 45.71 -47.25
C LEU A 135 -7.67 44.67 -46.55
N LYS A 136 -8.23 43.70 -47.28
CA LYS A 136 -9.01 42.60 -46.68
C LYS A 136 -8.15 41.78 -45.72
N LYS A 137 -6.92 41.42 -46.12
CA LYS A 137 -5.98 40.70 -45.24
C LYS A 137 -5.66 41.50 -43.98
N ALA A 138 -5.34 42.79 -44.13
CA ALA A 138 -5.03 43.66 -42.99
C ALA A 138 -6.21 43.79 -42.02
N GLU A 139 -7.45 43.85 -42.52
CA GLU A 139 -8.65 43.89 -41.68
C GLU A 139 -8.92 42.53 -41.00
N VAL A 140 -8.74 41.40 -41.70
CA VAL A 140 -8.84 40.07 -41.09
C VAL A 140 -7.79 39.90 -39.98
N GLU A 141 -6.54 40.29 -40.22
CA GLU A 141 -5.47 40.25 -39.21
C GLU A 141 -5.77 41.18 -38.03
N ARG A 142 -6.34 42.36 -38.29
CA ARG A 142 -6.77 43.27 -37.21
C ARG A 142 -7.87 42.63 -36.36
N GLN A 143 -8.89 42.05 -36.99
CA GLN A 143 -9.96 41.38 -36.27
C GLN A 143 -9.46 40.17 -35.48
N GLU A 144 -8.52 39.41 -36.03
CA GLU A 144 -7.91 38.27 -35.33
C GLU A 144 -7.07 38.71 -34.14
N ARG A 145 -6.27 39.79 -34.27
CA ARG A 145 -5.56 40.38 -33.11
C ARG A 145 -6.52 40.82 -32.00
N ILE A 146 -7.67 41.41 -32.36
CA ILE A 146 -8.68 41.81 -31.40
C ILE A 146 -9.33 40.58 -30.75
N ARG A 147 -9.64 39.53 -31.51
CA ARG A 147 -10.14 38.25 -30.98
C ARG A 147 -9.19 37.64 -29.96
N LEU A 148 -7.89 37.58 -30.28
CA LEU A 148 -6.87 37.04 -29.38
C LEU A 148 -6.78 37.85 -28.08
N ARG A 149 -6.93 39.19 -28.13
CA ARG A 149 -7.02 40.01 -26.91
C ARG A 149 -8.25 39.65 -26.05
N ILE A 150 -9.40 39.38 -26.67
CA ILE A 150 -10.60 38.94 -25.94
C ILE A 150 -10.38 37.55 -25.32
N VAL A 151 -9.71 36.64 -26.04
CA VAL A 151 -9.34 35.32 -25.50
C VAL A 151 -8.42 35.48 -24.29
N ALA A 152 -7.38 36.32 -24.36
CA ALA A 152 -6.48 36.58 -23.24
C ALA A 152 -7.25 37.07 -21.99
N ILE A 153 -8.22 37.99 -22.16
CA ILE A 153 -9.10 38.41 -21.06
C ILE A 153 -9.83 37.20 -20.46
N ARG A 154 -10.39 36.31 -21.30
CA ARG A 154 -11.13 35.11 -20.87
C ARG A 154 -10.28 34.06 -20.16
N GLU A 155 -8.97 34.04 -20.40
CA GLU A 155 -8.03 33.08 -19.81
C GLU A 155 -7.50 33.52 -18.44
N LEU A 156 -7.61 34.81 -18.06
CA LEU A 156 -7.18 35.32 -16.75
C LEU A 156 -7.65 34.49 -15.53
N PRO A 157 -8.89 33.95 -15.46
CA PRO A 157 -9.30 33.10 -14.35
C PRO A 157 -8.49 31.80 -14.21
N LEU A 158 -7.92 31.28 -15.31
CA LEU A 158 -7.05 30.11 -15.26
C LEU A 158 -5.71 30.45 -14.61
N GLU A 159 -5.18 31.64 -14.88
CA GLU A 159 -3.94 32.13 -14.25
C GLU A 159 -4.11 32.44 -12.75
N ALA A 160 -5.34 32.62 -12.29
CA ALA A 160 -5.64 32.85 -10.88
C ALA A 160 -5.60 31.57 -10.03
N VAL A 161 -5.61 30.39 -10.65
CA VAL A 161 -5.62 29.12 -9.93
C VAL A 161 -4.32 28.94 -9.14
N GLY A 162 -4.44 28.73 -7.83
CA GLY A 162 -3.32 28.51 -6.92
C GLY A 162 -2.59 29.78 -6.44
N LYS A 163 -3.02 30.97 -6.89
CA LYS A 163 -2.50 32.25 -6.37
C LYS A 163 -3.14 32.62 -5.03
N SER A 164 -2.48 33.51 -4.28
CA SER A 164 -3.02 34.03 -3.01
C SER A 164 -4.20 34.96 -3.24
N SER A 165 -5.02 35.17 -2.20
CA SER A 165 -6.15 36.11 -2.24
C SER A 165 -5.71 37.54 -2.57
N ALA A 166 -4.50 37.93 -2.16
CA ALA A 166 -3.89 39.23 -2.44
C ALA A 166 -3.47 39.37 -3.91
N ASP A 167 -2.85 38.33 -4.49
CA ASP A 167 -2.45 38.34 -5.91
C ASP A 167 -3.67 38.38 -6.83
N ILE A 168 -4.72 37.60 -6.51
CA ILE A 168 -5.97 37.62 -7.27
C ILE A 168 -6.63 39.00 -7.15
N ALA A 169 -6.56 39.66 -5.98
CA ALA A 169 -7.04 41.03 -5.81
C ALA A 169 -6.29 42.03 -6.71
N ALA A 170 -4.97 41.88 -6.87
CA ALA A 170 -4.18 42.70 -7.77
C ALA A 170 -4.58 42.48 -9.24
N MET A 171 -4.80 41.22 -9.65
CA MET A 171 -5.31 40.90 -11.01
C MET A 171 -6.68 41.55 -11.28
N ILE A 172 -7.58 41.51 -10.30
CA ILE A 172 -8.88 42.17 -10.39
C ILE A 172 -8.70 43.69 -10.56
N ALA A 173 -7.85 44.32 -9.75
CA ALA A 173 -7.61 45.76 -9.83
C ALA A 173 -7.01 46.18 -11.18
N GLU A 174 -6.09 45.38 -11.73
CA GLU A 174 -5.54 45.61 -13.07
C GLU A 174 -6.64 45.55 -14.14
N LEU A 175 -7.47 44.51 -14.12
CA LEU A 175 -8.60 44.36 -15.06
C LEU A 175 -9.71 45.42 -14.86
N GLU A 176 -9.84 45.96 -13.65
CA GLU A 176 -10.73 47.10 -13.38
C GLU A 176 -10.25 48.35 -14.11
N THR A 177 -8.93 48.59 -14.11
CA THR A 177 -8.31 49.75 -14.78
C THR A 177 -8.23 49.61 -16.29
N ASP A 178 -7.91 48.43 -16.83
CA ASP A 178 -7.81 48.19 -18.27
C ASP A 178 -9.18 47.83 -18.88
N VAL A 179 -10.03 48.85 -19.02
CA VAL A 179 -11.35 48.68 -19.63
C VAL A 179 -11.23 48.65 -21.15
N PRO A 180 -11.76 47.61 -21.84
CA PRO A 180 -11.86 47.59 -23.29
C PRO A 180 -12.53 48.86 -23.82
N GLY A 181 -11.81 49.60 -24.67
CA GLY A 181 -12.28 50.84 -25.31
C GLY A 181 -12.35 50.74 -26.83
N GLU A 182 -12.37 51.89 -27.51
CA GLU A 182 -12.57 52.00 -28.97
C GLU A 182 -11.60 51.15 -29.83
N SER A 183 -10.44 50.79 -29.30
CA SER A 183 -9.47 49.91 -29.96
C SER A 183 -10.02 48.53 -30.35
N PHE A 184 -11.08 48.06 -29.69
CA PHE A 184 -11.76 46.79 -30.01
C PHE A 184 -12.76 46.90 -31.17
N GLY A 185 -13.08 48.11 -31.64
CA GLY A 185 -13.95 48.34 -32.78
C GLY A 185 -15.30 47.62 -32.65
N THR A 186 -15.65 46.83 -33.67
CA THR A 186 -16.92 46.07 -33.72
C THR A 186 -17.02 44.96 -32.67
N MET A 187 -15.92 44.59 -32.00
CA MET A 187 -15.89 43.55 -30.97
C MET A 187 -15.86 44.11 -29.55
N LEU A 188 -16.07 45.43 -29.38
CA LEU A 188 -16.06 46.08 -28.07
C LEU A 188 -17.05 45.44 -27.08
N ASP A 189 -18.29 45.21 -27.50
CA ASP A 189 -19.32 44.61 -26.65
C ASP A 189 -18.94 43.20 -26.20
N ALA A 190 -18.31 42.42 -27.08
CA ALA A 190 -17.80 41.09 -26.76
C ALA A 190 -16.65 41.14 -25.74
N ALA A 191 -15.78 42.16 -25.83
CA ALA A 191 -14.69 42.37 -24.88
C ALA A 191 -15.21 42.82 -23.50
N LEU A 192 -16.20 43.72 -23.45
CA LEU A 192 -16.84 44.17 -22.21
C LEU A 192 -17.60 43.02 -21.52
N THR A 193 -18.26 42.17 -22.31
CA THR A 193 -18.92 40.96 -21.81
C THR A 193 -17.89 40.00 -21.21
N ALA A 194 -16.82 39.70 -21.95
CA ALA A 194 -15.73 38.85 -21.47
C ALA A 194 -15.10 39.38 -20.17
N ARG A 195 -14.83 40.69 -20.10
CA ARG A 195 -14.32 41.33 -18.88
C ARG A 195 -15.27 41.14 -17.69
N THR A 196 -16.57 41.35 -17.89
CA THR A 196 -17.57 41.22 -16.81
C THR A 196 -17.66 39.78 -16.29
N GLU A 197 -17.66 38.80 -17.20
CA GLU A 197 -17.63 37.37 -16.86
C GLU A 197 -16.36 37.00 -16.08
N VAL A 198 -15.21 37.50 -16.52
CA VAL A 198 -13.91 37.24 -15.91
C VAL A 198 -13.80 37.89 -14.53
N MET A 199 -14.24 39.14 -14.38
CA MET A 199 -14.32 39.83 -13.09
C MET A 199 -15.15 39.03 -12.08
N THR A 200 -16.28 38.47 -12.50
CA THR A 200 -17.13 37.62 -11.66
C THR A 200 -16.40 36.34 -11.25
N LYS A 201 -15.71 35.69 -12.18
CA LYS A 201 -14.93 34.46 -11.90
C LYS A 201 -13.74 34.72 -10.98
N LEU A 202 -13.01 35.81 -11.20
CA LEU A 202 -11.88 36.21 -10.34
C LEU A 202 -12.34 36.60 -8.94
N ALA A 203 -13.48 37.28 -8.80
CA ALA A 203 -14.07 37.58 -7.50
C ALA A 203 -14.43 36.30 -6.72
N ALA A 204 -15.02 35.31 -7.39
CA ALA A 204 -15.30 34.00 -6.80
C ALA A 204 -14.00 33.26 -6.41
N ALA A 205 -12.98 33.27 -7.27
CA ALA A 205 -11.68 32.67 -6.99
C ALA A 205 -10.99 33.34 -5.78
N ARG A 206 -11.05 34.67 -5.68
CA ARG A 206 -10.52 35.43 -4.54
C ARG A 206 -11.23 35.07 -3.24
N ALA A 207 -12.57 34.97 -3.27
CA ALA A 207 -13.35 34.59 -2.09
C ALA A 207 -12.98 33.17 -1.61
N ALA A 208 -12.80 32.23 -2.55
CA ALA A 208 -12.35 30.88 -2.24
C ALA A 208 -10.93 30.85 -1.66
N ALA A 209 -9.99 31.61 -2.25
CA ALA A 209 -8.63 31.73 -1.75
C ALA A 209 -8.60 32.31 -0.33
N LEU A 210 -9.34 33.40 -0.08
CA LEU A 210 -9.45 34.01 1.25
C LEU A 210 -9.99 33.03 2.28
N GLY A 211 -11.08 32.30 1.95
CA GLY A 211 -11.63 31.29 2.86
C GLY A 211 -10.64 30.17 3.18
N SER A 212 -9.84 29.73 2.19
CA SER A 212 -8.81 28.72 2.42
C SER A 212 -7.64 29.23 3.28
N GLU A 213 -7.27 30.49 3.14
CA GLU A 213 -6.21 31.14 3.93
C GLU A 213 -6.66 31.35 5.39
N GLU A 214 -7.91 31.80 5.61
CA GLU A 214 -8.51 31.94 6.93
C GLU A 214 -8.62 30.59 7.65
N GLU A 215 -9.04 29.53 6.92
CA GLU A 215 -9.07 28.16 7.44
C GLU A 215 -7.67 27.68 7.82
N ALA A 216 -6.69 27.88 6.94
CA ALA A 216 -5.30 27.52 7.20
C ALA A 216 -4.74 28.27 8.41
N ALA A 217 -5.06 29.55 8.56
CA ALA A 217 -4.66 30.37 9.71
C ALA A 217 -5.31 29.86 11.00
N ARG A 218 -6.60 29.49 10.97
CA ARG A 218 -7.31 28.89 12.11
C ARG A 218 -6.68 27.57 12.54
N ILE A 219 -6.44 26.68 11.57
CA ILE A 219 -5.79 25.39 11.82
C ILE A 219 -4.37 25.59 12.37
N ALA A 220 -3.62 26.57 11.84
CA ALA A 220 -2.29 26.89 12.34
C ALA A 220 -2.33 27.42 13.79
N ALA A 221 -3.30 28.27 14.12
CA ALA A 221 -3.51 28.79 15.47
C ALA A 221 -3.89 27.66 16.44
N GLU A 222 -4.83 26.79 16.06
CA GLU A 222 -5.23 25.63 16.88
C GLU A 222 -4.05 24.66 17.10
N ARG A 223 -3.25 24.40 16.07
CA ARG A 223 -2.05 23.57 16.20
C ARG A 223 -1.00 24.20 17.12
N ALA A 224 -0.85 25.53 17.08
CA ALA A 224 0.05 26.25 17.97
C ALA A 224 -0.41 26.20 19.43
N GLU A 225 -1.70 26.39 19.69
CA GLU A 225 -2.29 26.27 21.04
C GLU A 225 -2.15 24.84 21.57
N LEU A 226 -2.44 23.83 20.75
CA LEU A 226 -2.27 22.43 21.13
C LEU A 226 -0.80 22.08 21.42
N ALA A 227 0.15 22.66 20.69
CA ALA A 227 1.57 22.50 20.95
C ALA A 227 1.96 23.09 22.32
N GLN A 228 1.49 24.31 22.63
CA GLN A 228 1.70 24.94 23.93
C GLN A 228 1.10 24.11 25.08
N LEU A 229 -0.11 23.59 24.90
CA LEU A 229 -0.75 22.72 25.90
C LEU A 229 0.04 21.42 26.13
N ARG A 230 0.58 20.81 25.06
CA ARG A 230 1.43 19.62 25.18
C ARG A 230 2.74 19.91 25.90
N GLU A 231 3.36 21.04 25.62
CA GLU A 231 4.59 21.45 26.29
C GLU A 231 4.33 21.69 27.79
N ALA A 232 3.28 22.44 28.14
CA ALA A 232 2.88 22.66 29.53
C ALA A 232 2.50 21.35 30.25
N ALA A 233 1.84 20.41 29.57
CA ALA A 233 1.53 19.10 30.12
C ALA A 233 2.80 18.24 30.34
N ALA A 234 3.76 18.29 29.42
CA ALA A 234 5.04 17.61 29.56
C ALA A 234 5.86 18.19 30.72
N GLU A 235 5.86 19.51 30.91
CA GLU A 235 6.50 20.16 32.05
C GLU A 235 5.85 19.76 33.37
N ARG A 236 4.51 19.78 33.44
CA ARG A 236 3.77 19.28 34.62
C ARG A 236 4.11 17.83 34.91
N ALA A 237 4.14 16.97 33.89
CA ALA A 237 4.49 15.56 34.04
C ALA A 237 5.92 15.38 34.58
N ARG A 238 6.89 16.17 34.11
CA ARG A 238 8.26 16.18 34.65
C ARG A 238 8.28 16.58 36.11
N LEU A 239 7.59 17.66 36.47
CA LEU A 239 7.51 18.11 37.87
C LEU A 239 6.87 17.05 38.77
N THR A 240 5.76 16.44 38.33
CA THR A 240 5.12 15.35 39.09
C THR A 240 6.01 14.11 39.21
N GLN A 241 6.79 13.78 38.17
CA GLN A 241 7.72 12.65 38.22
C GLN A 241 8.87 12.92 39.19
N VAL A 242 9.46 14.12 39.17
CA VAL A 242 10.50 14.53 40.12
C VAL A 242 9.98 14.45 41.55
N GLU A 243 8.75 14.92 41.80
CA GLU A 243 8.12 14.83 43.12
C GLU A 243 7.82 13.39 43.53
N ALA A 244 7.31 12.55 42.62
CA ALA A 244 7.07 11.13 42.87
C ALA A 244 8.37 10.38 43.17
N ASP A 245 9.45 10.65 42.43
CA ASP A 245 10.77 10.06 42.65
C ASP A 245 11.34 10.49 44.01
N ARG A 246 11.14 11.76 44.41
CA ARG A 246 11.52 12.25 45.75
C ARG A 246 10.76 11.52 46.85
N VAL A 247 9.43 11.40 46.72
CA VAL A 247 8.59 10.70 47.70
C VAL A 247 8.95 9.22 47.76
N ALA A 248 9.20 8.57 46.63
CA ALA A 248 9.62 7.17 46.59
C ALA A 248 11.00 6.96 47.24
N ALA A 249 11.94 7.88 47.04
CA ALA A 249 13.24 7.85 47.69
C ALA A 249 13.14 8.05 49.21
N GLU A 250 12.29 8.99 49.67
CA GLU A 250 12.01 9.20 51.09
C GLU A 250 11.36 7.95 51.71
N GLN A 251 10.30 7.40 51.10
CA GLN A 251 9.64 6.17 51.57
C GLN A 251 10.58 4.97 51.59
N LYS A 252 11.43 4.82 50.57
CA LYS A 252 12.44 3.75 50.55
C LYS A 252 13.44 3.93 51.69
N SER A 253 13.94 5.14 51.91
CA SER A 253 14.85 5.41 53.03
C SER A 253 14.21 5.15 54.39
N GLU A 254 12.92 5.43 54.55
CA GLU A 254 12.18 5.11 55.78
C GLU A 254 11.95 3.62 55.94
N ALA A 255 11.57 2.91 54.86
CA ALA A 255 11.41 1.45 54.86
C ALA A 255 12.75 0.75 55.19
N ASP A 256 13.85 1.21 54.60
CA ASP A 256 15.20 0.70 54.87
C ASP A 256 15.60 0.93 56.34
N ARG A 257 15.25 2.11 56.92
CA ARG A 257 15.45 2.38 58.36
C ARG A 257 14.64 1.45 59.25
N LEU A 258 13.36 1.25 58.93
CA LEU A 258 12.49 0.35 59.69
C LEU A 258 12.96 -1.10 59.60
N ALA A 259 13.37 -1.55 58.41
CA ALA A 259 13.92 -2.88 58.21
C ALA A 259 15.24 -3.08 58.98
N ALA A 260 16.13 -2.07 58.98
CA ALA A 260 17.36 -2.12 59.77
C ALA A 260 17.07 -2.23 61.27
N LEU A 261 16.10 -1.45 61.77
CA LEU A 261 15.71 -1.47 63.17
C LEU A 261 15.06 -2.81 63.57
N ALA A 262 14.23 -3.38 62.70
CA ALA A 262 13.66 -4.72 62.89
C ALA A 262 14.73 -5.82 62.88
N ALA A 263 15.67 -5.78 61.94
CA ALA A 263 16.79 -6.71 61.88
C ALA A 263 17.70 -6.62 63.12
N GLU A 264 17.92 -5.41 63.65
CA GLU A 264 18.64 -5.22 64.91
C GLU A 264 17.89 -5.81 66.11
N GLN A 265 16.58 -5.63 66.18
CA GLN A 265 15.74 -6.24 67.23
C GLN A 265 15.72 -7.77 67.14
N GLU A 266 15.59 -8.34 65.94
CA GLU A 266 15.66 -9.79 65.74
C GLU A 266 17.04 -10.35 66.10
N ALA A 267 18.12 -9.67 65.71
CA ALA A 267 19.47 -10.05 66.11
C ALA A 267 19.67 -9.95 67.63
N ALA A 268 19.12 -8.93 68.29
CA ALA A 268 19.14 -8.81 69.74
C ALA A 268 18.34 -9.95 70.42
N ALA A 269 17.13 -10.25 69.93
CA ALA A 269 16.30 -11.33 70.44
C ALA A 269 16.95 -12.71 70.23
N LEU A 270 17.65 -12.92 69.11
CA LEU A 270 18.41 -14.14 68.87
C LEU A 270 19.59 -14.24 69.85
N ARG A 271 20.36 -13.16 70.06
CA ARG A 271 21.44 -13.13 71.06
C ARG A 271 20.92 -13.41 72.47
N GLU A 272 19.75 -12.87 72.83
CA GLU A 272 19.12 -13.17 74.13
C GLU A 272 18.68 -14.63 74.24
N ARG A 273 18.08 -15.20 73.18
CA ARG A 273 17.71 -16.62 73.14
C ARG A 273 18.93 -17.54 73.23
N GLU A 274 20.00 -17.23 72.51
CA GLU A 274 21.26 -17.97 72.55
C GLU A 274 21.91 -17.87 73.94
N ALA A 275 21.92 -16.68 74.56
CA ALA A 275 22.40 -16.49 75.92
C ALA A 275 21.55 -17.25 76.96
N ALA A 276 20.22 -17.26 76.79
CA ALA A 276 19.30 -18.00 77.66
C ALA A 276 19.47 -19.52 77.48
N ALA A 277 19.62 -20.00 76.24
CA ALA A 277 19.89 -21.41 75.96
C ALA A 277 21.25 -21.86 76.50
N ALA A 278 22.28 -21.01 76.40
CA ALA A 278 23.59 -21.27 76.98
C ALA A 278 23.54 -21.35 78.51
N LYS A 279 22.78 -20.47 79.17
CA LYS A 279 22.55 -20.54 80.62
C LYS A 279 21.81 -21.81 81.02
N LEU A 280 20.71 -22.14 80.36
CA LEU A 280 19.94 -23.37 80.61
C LEU A 280 20.80 -24.62 80.42
N LYS A 281 21.65 -24.65 79.38
CA LYS A 281 22.59 -25.75 79.16
C LYS A 281 23.64 -25.83 80.27
N ALA A 282 24.23 -24.71 80.68
CA ALA A 282 25.19 -24.68 81.78
C ALA A 282 24.57 -25.13 83.11
N GLU A 283 23.32 -24.74 83.39
CA GLU A 283 22.56 -25.20 84.57
C GLU A 283 22.24 -26.70 84.49
N ALA A 284 21.85 -27.20 83.31
CA ALA A 284 21.60 -28.62 83.10
C ALA A 284 22.87 -29.47 83.25
N ASP A 285 24.01 -29.01 82.71
CA ASP A 285 25.31 -29.67 82.82
C ASP A 285 25.79 -29.69 84.29
N ALA A 286 25.63 -28.58 85.02
CA ALA A 286 25.93 -28.50 86.45
C ALA A 286 25.02 -29.42 87.28
N GLN A 287 23.73 -29.49 86.95
CA GLN A 287 22.79 -30.40 87.62
C GLN A 287 23.11 -31.87 87.31
N ALA A 288 23.50 -32.20 86.08
CA ALA A 288 23.93 -33.54 85.70
C ALA A 288 25.22 -33.95 86.41
N GLU A 289 26.12 -33.01 86.67
CA GLU A 289 27.33 -33.24 87.49
C GLU A 289 26.99 -33.43 88.97
N ALA A 290 26.12 -32.58 89.54
CA ALA A 290 25.63 -32.73 90.90
C ALA A 290 24.91 -34.07 91.12
N ASN A 291 24.06 -34.48 90.17
CA ASN A 291 23.38 -35.77 90.21
C ASN A 291 24.37 -36.94 90.10
N ARG A 292 25.42 -36.84 89.28
CA ARG A 292 26.49 -37.86 89.20
C ARG A 292 27.25 -37.99 90.53
N LEU A 293 27.60 -36.88 91.16
CA LEU A 293 28.28 -36.87 92.46
C LEU A 293 27.38 -37.44 93.56
N ALA A 294 26.09 -37.07 93.58
CA ALA A 294 25.11 -37.63 94.50
C ALA A 294 24.92 -39.13 94.30
N GLN A 295 24.86 -39.60 93.06
CA GLN A 295 24.74 -41.03 92.75
C GLN A 295 25.99 -41.81 93.17
N ALA A 296 27.19 -41.27 92.93
CA ALA A 296 28.44 -41.87 93.37
C ALA A 296 28.52 -42.00 94.91
N GLU A 297 28.01 -41.00 95.65
CA GLU A 297 27.94 -41.04 97.11
C GLU A 297 26.88 -42.06 97.60
N ILE A 298 25.72 -42.14 96.95
CA ILE A 298 24.71 -43.19 97.22
C ILE A 298 25.29 -44.59 96.99
N ASP A 299 26.02 -44.79 95.89
CA ASP A 299 26.62 -46.08 95.55
C ASP A 299 27.74 -46.46 96.55
N ARG A 300 28.53 -45.48 97.00
CA ARG A 300 29.50 -45.66 98.08
C ARG A 300 28.84 -46.06 99.40
N GLN A 301 27.77 -45.36 99.80
CA GLN A 301 27.03 -45.68 101.01
C GLN A 301 26.38 -47.06 100.94
N ARG A 302 25.85 -47.47 99.78
CA ARG A 302 25.34 -48.82 99.56
C ARG A 302 26.42 -49.89 99.64
N ALA A 303 27.61 -49.62 99.10
CA ALA A 303 28.75 -50.52 99.20
C ALA A 303 29.23 -50.68 100.65
N GLU A 304 29.35 -49.59 101.40
CA GLU A 304 29.67 -49.62 102.84
C GLU A 304 28.61 -50.40 103.64
N LEU A 305 27.32 -50.17 103.37
CA LEU A 305 26.22 -50.89 104.02
C LEU A 305 26.22 -52.39 103.66
N ALA A 306 26.48 -52.74 102.40
CA ALA A 306 26.60 -54.13 101.96
C ALA A 306 27.78 -54.84 102.63
N THR A 307 28.90 -54.14 102.82
CA THR A 307 30.09 -54.68 103.52
C THR A 307 29.79 -54.93 105.00
N GLN A 308 29.07 -54.00 105.66
CA GLN A 308 28.63 -54.16 107.05
C GLN A 308 27.59 -55.29 107.21
N GLN A 309 26.65 -55.41 106.27
CA GLN A 309 25.66 -56.49 106.27
C GLN A 309 26.30 -57.86 106.04
N ALA A 310 27.25 -57.96 105.11
CA ALA A 310 28.01 -59.20 104.89
C ALA A 310 28.83 -59.62 106.13
N ALA A 311 29.47 -58.66 106.81
CA ALA A 311 30.18 -58.92 108.05
C ALA A 311 29.24 -59.39 109.19
N ALA A 312 28.09 -58.71 109.35
CA ALA A 312 27.09 -59.09 110.35
C ALA A 312 26.43 -60.45 110.05
N GLN A 313 26.28 -60.81 108.78
CA GLN A 313 25.70 -62.08 108.36
C GLN A 313 26.69 -63.23 108.54
N ALA A 314 27.97 -63.03 108.22
CA ALA A 314 29.03 -63.98 108.51
C ALA A 314 29.19 -64.24 110.03
N GLU A 315 29.04 -63.21 110.87
CA GLU A 315 29.08 -63.34 112.33
C GLU A 315 27.87 -64.12 112.89
N ARG A 316 26.67 -63.88 112.34
CA ARG A 316 25.45 -64.64 112.68
C ARG A 316 25.52 -66.10 112.24
N GLU A 317 26.07 -66.37 111.07
CA GLU A 317 26.25 -67.75 110.59
C GLU A 317 27.29 -68.52 111.42
N ALA A 318 28.39 -67.87 111.82
CA ALA A 318 29.39 -68.48 112.70
C ALA A 318 28.85 -68.78 114.11
N THR A 319 28.05 -67.86 114.67
CA THR A 319 27.41 -68.06 115.99
C THR A 319 26.32 -69.15 115.94
N GLU A 320 25.53 -69.22 114.88
CA GLU A 320 24.49 -70.23 114.74
C GLU A 320 25.08 -71.63 114.46
N GLN A 321 26.16 -71.75 113.67
CA GLN A 321 26.87 -73.01 113.49
C GLN A 321 27.49 -73.53 114.79
N ALA A 322 28.02 -72.65 115.64
CA ALA A 322 28.52 -73.01 116.96
C ALA A 322 27.40 -73.47 117.92
N ARG A 323 26.21 -72.86 117.83
CA ARG A 323 25.03 -73.24 118.62
C ARG A 323 24.50 -74.62 118.22
N VAL A 324 24.34 -74.86 116.91
CA VAL A 324 23.84 -76.14 116.38
C VAL A 324 24.78 -77.30 116.75
N ALA A 325 26.11 -77.10 116.67
CA ALA A 325 27.09 -78.11 117.07
C ALA A 325 27.09 -78.44 118.58
N ALA A 326 26.83 -77.45 119.43
CA ALA A 326 26.72 -77.65 120.88
C ALA A 326 25.41 -78.36 121.27
N GLU A 327 24.32 -78.11 120.54
CA GLU A 327 23.01 -78.69 120.79
C GLU A 327 22.91 -80.15 120.33
N THR A 328 23.55 -80.53 119.21
CA THR A 328 23.61 -81.92 118.76
C THR A 328 24.38 -82.83 119.73
N LYS A 329 25.42 -82.31 120.38
CA LYS A 329 26.19 -83.07 121.38
C LYS A 329 25.38 -83.37 122.64
N ARG A 330 24.58 -82.42 123.11
CA ARG A 330 23.71 -82.60 124.29
C ARG A 330 22.55 -83.58 124.04
N GLN A 331 22.01 -83.62 122.83
CA GLN A 331 20.91 -84.54 122.52
C GLN A 331 21.37 -86.00 122.43
N MET A 332 22.58 -86.26 121.94
CA MET A 332 23.15 -87.62 121.90
C MET A 332 23.43 -88.18 123.30
N GLU A 333 23.94 -87.34 124.22
CA GLU A 333 24.21 -87.74 125.61
C GLU A 333 22.92 -87.95 126.43
N ALA A 334 21.86 -87.18 126.14
CA ALA A 334 20.56 -87.33 126.81
C ALA A 334 19.75 -88.55 126.34
N GLN A 335 19.81 -88.92 125.05
CA GLN A 335 19.09 -90.08 124.53
C GLN A 335 19.69 -91.42 125.03
N GLN A 336 21.01 -91.47 125.25
CA GLN A 336 21.66 -92.67 125.78
C GLN A 336 21.23 -92.99 127.22
N ALA A 337 20.92 -91.98 128.03
CA ALA A 337 20.50 -92.13 129.42
C ALA A 337 19.04 -92.59 129.57
N THR A 338 18.15 -92.14 128.68
CA THR A 338 16.71 -92.48 128.70
C THR A 338 16.45 -93.93 128.25
N ILE A 339 17.20 -94.42 127.26
CA ILE A 339 17.07 -95.81 126.75
C ILE A 339 17.43 -96.85 127.82
N THR A 340 18.38 -96.54 128.72
CA THR A 340 18.70 -97.41 129.87
C THR A 340 17.63 -97.42 130.96
N ALA A 341 16.88 -96.32 131.13
CA ALA A 341 15.83 -96.21 132.14
C ALA A 341 14.51 -96.85 131.70
N GLU A 342 14.14 -96.74 130.42
CA GLU A 342 12.90 -97.32 129.89
C GLU A 342 12.95 -98.85 129.78
N ARG A 343 14.13 -99.45 129.59
CA ARG A 343 14.29 -100.91 129.58
C ARG A 343 13.95 -101.57 130.92
N GLN A 344 14.07 -100.85 132.03
CA GLN A 344 13.65 -101.32 133.37
C GLN A 344 12.14 -101.13 133.63
N ALA A 345 11.47 -100.25 132.87
CA ALA A 345 10.01 -100.03 132.97
C ALA A 345 9.21 -100.98 132.06
N ASN A 346 9.79 -101.39 130.94
CA ASN A 346 9.19 -102.31 129.95
C ASN A 346 9.07 -103.77 130.45
N GLU A 347 9.59 -104.11 131.63
CA GLU A 347 9.33 -105.40 132.29
C GLU A 347 8.04 -105.42 133.13
N ARG A 348 7.42 -104.27 133.42
CA ARG A 348 6.21 -104.19 134.27
C ARG A 348 4.89 -104.02 133.51
N ALA A 349 4.89 -103.63 132.23
CA ALA A 349 3.69 -103.19 131.50
C ALA A 349 3.21 -104.10 130.34
N ALA A 350 3.88 -105.22 130.08
CA ALA A 350 3.56 -106.16 128.99
C ALA A 350 2.23 -106.96 129.14
N GLY A 351 1.18 -106.43 129.79
CA GLY A 351 0.02 -107.22 130.22
C GLY A 351 -1.36 -106.92 129.60
N GLN A 352 -1.69 -105.69 129.15
CA GLN A 352 -3.11 -105.27 129.23
C GLN A 352 -3.87 -104.76 127.97
N GLN A 353 -3.28 -104.32 126.86
CA GLN A 353 -4.05 -103.43 125.93
C GLN A 353 -4.04 -103.73 124.42
N GLN A 354 -3.80 -104.97 124.02
CA GLN A 354 -4.01 -105.42 122.62
C GLN A 354 -5.50 -105.65 122.23
N ALA A 355 -6.47 -105.19 123.04
CA ALA A 355 -7.87 -105.60 122.92
C ALA A 355 -8.81 -104.69 122.11
N ALA A 356 -8.43 -103.47 121.70
CA ALA A 356 -9.40 -102.48 121.18
C ALA A 356 -9.27 -102.22 119.67
N THR A 357 -9.18 -103.31 118.92
CA THR A 357 -9.33 -103.44 117.47
C THR A 357 -10.62 -102.84 116.90
N ARG A 358 -10.62 -102.67 115.56
CA ARG A 358 -11.62 -103.24 114.63
C ARG A 358 -12.83 -102.46 114.16
N GLU A 359 -13.22 -101.34 114.74
CA GLU A 359 -14.52 -100.77 114.39
C GLU A 359 -14.46 -99.61 113.40
N ALA A 360 -15.33 -99.71 112.38
CA ALA A 360 -15.90 -98.59 111.63
C ALA A 360 -15.15 -98.09 110.38
N ALA A 361 -14.60 -99.02 109.61
CA ALA A 361 -14.61 -98.91 108.16
C ALA A 361 -16.03 -99.24 107.62
N ILE A 362 -16.42 -98.57 106.52
CA ILE A 362 -17.55 -98.88 105.62
C ILE A 362 -18.89 -98.18 105.95
N ALA A 363 -19.07 -96.97 105.43
CA ALA A 363 -20.40 -96.42 105.09
C ALA A 363 -20.26 -95.36 103.98
N ALA A 364 -19.90 -95.85 102.79
CA ALA A 364 -20.13 -95.18 101.52
C ALA A 364 -21.59 -95.35 101.11
N ALA A 365 -22.30 -94.27 100.75
CA ALA A 365 -23.50 -94.33 99.91
C ALA A 365 -23.98 -92.94 99.46
N ASN A 366 -23.71 -92.63 98.19
CA ASN A 366 -24.65 -92.14 97.18
C ASN A 366 -25.71 -91.08 97.56
N ALA A 367 -25.55 -89.84 97.05
CA ALA A 367 -26.65 -89.02 96.51
C ALA A 367 -26.10 -87.82 95.72
N SER A 368 -26.29 -87.86 94.41
CA SER A 368 -26.05 -86.78 93.45
C SER A 368 -27.26 -85.84 93.38
N ALA A 369 -26.98 -84.55 93.10
CA ALA A 369 -27.90 -83.45 92.78
C ALA A 369 -28.48 -82.63 93.96
N ALA A 370 -27.84 -81.48 94.25
CA ALA A 370 -28.49 -80.21 94.63
C ALA A 370 -27.41 -79.15 94.89
N SER A 371 -27.04 -78.37 93.88
CA SER A 371 -26.05 -77.29 94.04
C SER A 371 -26.75 -75.96 94.36
N ALA A 372 -26.79 -75.63 95.65
CA ALA A 372 -27.06 -74.28 96.12
C ALA A 372 -26.34 -74.04 97.46
N ALA A 373 -25.17 -73.40 97.42
CA ALA A 373 -24.69 -72.53 98.50
C ALA A 373 -23.41 -71.76 98.10
N ALA A 374 -23.55 -70.44 98.16
CA ALA A 374 -22.61 -69.50 98.76
C ALA A 374 -21.31 -69.07 98.05
N ALA A 375 -21.18 -67.74 97.96
CA ALA A 375 -20.00 -66.94 98.24
C ALA A 375 -18.78 -66.99 97.28
N ASN A 376 -18.64 -65.88 96.53
CA ASN A 376 -17.50 -64.95 96.56
C ASN A 376 -16.04 -65.45 96.36
N VAL A 377 -15.33 -64.68 95.48
CA VAL A 377 -13.86 -64.41 95.44
C VAL A 377 -13.08 -65.49 94.65
N VAL A 378 -12.36 -65.24 93.54
CA VAL A 378 -11.42 -64.18 93.12
C VAL A 378 -11.37 -64.12 91.57
N ALA A 379 -11.14 -62.92 91.02
CA ALA A 379 -10.42 -62.52 89.77
C ALA A 379 -10.34 -63.50 88.56
N ASP A 380 -10.39 -63.04 87.31
CA ASP A 380 -9.46 -62.03 86.81
C ASP A 380 -9.78 -61.64 85.35
N GLY A 381 -9.28 -60.47 84.93
CA GLY A 381 -9.03 -60.10 83.53
C GLY A 381 -10.21 -59.48 82.76
N GLN A 382 -10.53 -58.19 82.92
CA GLN A 382 -9.92 -57.05 82.22
C GLN A 382 -10.05 -57.07 80.69
N ALA A 383 -10.67 -56.02 80.11
CA ALA A 383 -10.06 -55.19 79.06
C ALA A 383 -11.00 -54.04 78.63
N ALA A 384 -10.56 -52.80 78.87
CA ALA A 384 -10.88 -51.54 78.17
C ALA A 384 -10.51 -50.38 79.12
N ALA A 385 -9.95 -49.24 78.72
CA ALA A 385 -9.41 -48.75 77.47
C ALA A 385 -8.74 -47.39 77.80
N LEU A 386 -7.72 -46.98 77.01
CA LEU A 386 -7.38 -45.60 76.59
C LEU A 386 -6.93 -44.60 77.69
N ALA A 387 -5.95 -43.71 77.51
CA ALA A 387 -5.26 -43.19 76.33
C ALA A 387 -3.90 -42.56 76.72
N ASP A 388 -3.06 -42.41 75.69
CA ASP A 388 -2.36 -41.18 75.29
C ASP A 388 -0.82 -41.07 75.44
N HIS A 389 -0.27 -40.41 74.42
CA HIS A 389 1.10 -39.99 74.12
C HIS A 389 2.11 -40.99 73.49
N GLY A 390 2.35 -40.79 72.19
CA GLY A 390 3.55 -40.06 71.78
C GLY A 390 4.64 -40.75 70.94
N ARG A 391 4.53 -40.56 69.61
CA ARG A 391 5.58 -40.14 68.64
C ARG A 391 6.76 -41.05 68.19
N LEU A 392 7.12 -40.76 66.92
CA LEU A 392 8.33 -41.05 66.11
C LEU A 392 8.26 -42.34 65.26
N ALA A 393 8.64 -42.39 63.98
CA ALA A 393 9.08 -41.40 62.98
C ALA A 393 9.08 -42.06 61.57
N ASP A 394 9.16 -41.19 60.55
CA ASP A 394 9.82 -41.34 59.24
C ASP A 394 9.17 -41.96 57.99
N LEU A 395 9.43 -41.19 56.91
CA LEU A 395 9.60 -41.45 55.47
C LEU A 395 8.55 -40.92 54.48
N ALA A 396 9.12 -40.32 53.43
CA ALA A 396 8.58 -39.35 52.49
C ALA A 396 8.24 -39.95 51.11
N THR A 397 7.39 -39.25 50.35
CA THR A 397 7.43 -39.25 48.86
C THR A 397 6.80 -38.00 48.22
N ASP A 398 7.51 -37.48 47.20
CA ASP A 398 7.07 -36.96 45.88
C ASP A 398 6.28 -35.65 45.67
N LEU A 399 6.86 -34.72 44.88
CA LEU A 399 6.47 -34.46 43.46
C LEU A 399 7.22 -33.28 42.75
N VAL A 400 7.63 -33.57 41.49
CA VAL A 400 7.85 -32.72 40.28
C VAL A 400 9.15 -31.93 40.07
N SER A 401 9.85 -32.27 38.97
CA SER A 401 10.63 -31.34 38.12
C SER A 401 10.91 -31.88 36.69
N ALA A 402 10.81 -30.95 35.72
CA ALA A 402 11.60 -30.73 34.50
C ALA A 402 11.90 -31.82 33.43
N GLY A 403 11.44 -31.58 32.19
CA GLY A 403 12.32 -31.16 31.07
C GLY A 403 12.86 -32.19 30.03
N LEU A 404 12.83 -31.74 28.76
CA LEU A 404 13.70 -32.01 27.58
C LEU A 404 13.25 -32.96 26.41
N PHE A 405 13.05 -32.30 25.25
CA PHE A 405 13.30 -32.59 23.81
C PHE A 405 13.07 -33.99 23.18
N ALA A 406 12.30 -34.01 22.06
CA ALA A 406 12.70 -34.63 20.79
C ALA A 406 11.77 -34.19 19.63
N ASP A 407 12.37 -34.06 18.45
CA ASP A 407 11.84 -33.65 17.15
C ASP A 407 11.13 -34.81 16.40
N VAL A 408 10.49 -34.47 15.27
CA VAL A 408 9.88 -35.32 14.20
C VAL A 408 8.34 -35.28 14.11
N ALA A 409 7.87 -34.56 13.09
CA ALA A 409 6.50 -34.47 12.56
C ALA A 409 6.13 -35.68 11.66
N PRO A 410 5.01 -35.72 10.89
CA PRO A 410 3.73 -34.99 10.99
C PRO A 410 2.49 -35.93 10.88
N ALA A 411 1.29 -35.47 11.23
CA ALA A 411 0.04 -35.73 10.48
C ALA A 411 -1.16 -35.00 11.11
N ASP A 412 -1.88 -34.30 10.23
CA ASP A 412 -3.31 -33.99 10.22
C ASP A 412 -3.98 -33.36 11.44
N ASP A 413 -4.21 -32.05 11.35
CA ASP A 413 -5.51 -31.49 11.71
C ASP A 413 -5.97 -30.51 10.63
N VAL A 414 -7.04 -30.94 9.95
CA VAL A 414 -7.76 -30.23 8.89
C VAL A 414 -8.72 -29.25 9.56
N VAL A 415 -8.55 -27.96 9.30
CA VAL A 415 -9.57 -26.94 9.57
C VAL A 415 -10.09 -26.40 8.24
N ASP A 416 -11.39 -26.63 8.01
CA ASP A 416 -12.16 -26.11 6.88
C ASP A 416 -12.06 -24.58 6.82
N ALA A 417 -11.39 -24.09 5.77
CA ALA A 417 -11.53 -22.74 5.28
C ALA A 417 -12.17 -22.84 3.89
N GLU A 418 -13.28 -22.13 3.70
CA GLU A 418 -14.06 -22.07 2.46
C GLU A 418 -13.14 -21.90 1.24
N TYR A 419 -13.08 -22.95 0.40
CA TYR A 419 -12.36 -22.92 -0.87
C TYR A 419 -13.08 -21.97 -1.82
N THR A 420 -12.64 -20.71 -1.87
CA THR A 420 -13.09 -19.74 -2.87
C THR A 420 -12.20 -19.87 -4.11
N PRO A 421 -12.76 -20.16 -5.30
CA PRO A 421 -11.98 -20.29 -6.52
C PRO A 421 -11.24 -18.97 -6.85
N PRO A 422 -9.98 -19.04 -7.32
CA PRO A 422 -9.18 -17.85 -7.60
C PRO A 422 -9.77 -17.08 -8.79
N THR A 423 -10.44 -15.97 -8.52
CA THR A 423 -11.13 -15.15 -9.53
C THR A 423 -10.45 -13.81 -9.80
N LEU A 424 -9.49 -13.40 -8.96
CA LEU A 424 -8.89 -12.07 -9.02
C LEU A 424 -7.70 -12.05 -9.98
N ARG A 425 -7.83 -11.33 -11.10
CA ARG A 425 -6.75 -11.19 -12.10
C ARG A 425 -5.77 -10.09 -11.69
N LEU A 426 -4.49 -10.26 -12.05
CA LEU A 426 -3.45 -9.23 -11.82
C LEU A 426 -3.84 -7.83 -12.33
N GLY A 427 -4.54 -7.74 -13.47
CA GLY A 427 -5.05 -6.47 -13.99
C GLY A 427 -6.04 -5.78 -13.05
N GLN A 428 -6.94 -6.54 -12.42
CA GLN A 428 -7.90 -6.02 -11.44
C GLN A 428 -7.23 -5.60 -10.14
N ILE A 429 -6.15 -6.28 -9.74
CA ILE A 429 -5.31 -5.86 -8.60
C ILE A 429 -4.71 -4.48 -8.91
N ASN A 430 -4.14 -4.30 -10.10
CA ASN A 430 -3.54 -3.03 -10.53
C ASN A 430 -4.56 -1.89 -10.68
N GLU A 431 -5.78 -2.18 -11.12
CA GLU A 431 -6.88 -1.20 -11.10
C GLU A 431 -7.26 -0.78 -9.69
N ARG A 432 -7.31 -1.71 -8.73
CA ARG A 432 -7.69 -1.43 -7.33
C ARG A 432 -6.62 -0.68 -6.54
N ILE A 433 -5.34 -0.84 -6.86
CA ILE A 433 -4.22 -0.17 -6.17
C ILE A 433 -3.71 1.08 -6.90
N ALA A 434 -4.41 1.51 -7.97
CA ALA A 434 -4.07 2.71 -8.71
C ALA A 434 -3.96 3.93 -7.76
N PRO A 435 -2.97 4.82 -7.96
CA PRO A 435 -2.10 4.97 -9.13
C PRO A 435 -0.85 4.06 -9.15
N LEU A 436 -0.67 3.19 -8.16
CA LEU A 436 0.47 2.27 -8.11
C LEU A 436 0.20 1.06 -9.02
N ALA A 437 1.25 0.44 -9.56
CA ALA A 437 1.16 -0.78 -10.35
C ALA A 437 2.20 -1.79 -9.88
N ILE A 438 1.81 -3.07 -9.79
CA ILE A 438 2.68 -4.17 -9.39
C ILE A 438 2.68 -5.27 -10.45
N SER A 439 3.87 -5.83 -10.72
CA SER A 439 4.03 -6.98 -11.62
C SER A 439 3.82 -8.29 -10.87
N ALA A 440 3.60 -9.38 -11.62
CA ALA A 440 3.50 -10.71 -11.03
C ALA A 440 4.77 -11.14 -10.27
N ASP A 441 5.94 -10.73 -10.77
CA ASP A 441 7.23 -11.03 -10.12
C ASP A 441 7.42 -10.19 -8.86
N GLY A 442 6.86 -8.97 -8.83
CA GLY A 442 6.76 -8.14 -7.63
C GLY A 442 5.89 -8.79 -6.55
N LEU A 443 4.73 -9.35 -6.91
CA LEU A 443 3.89 -10.08 -5.97
C LEU A 443 4.55 -11.37 -5.46
N LEU A 444 5.25 -12.10 -6.32
CA LEU A 444 6.07 -13.25 -5.92
C LEU A 444 7.15 -12.85 -4.92
N SER A 445 7.82 -11.72 -5.14
CA SER A 445 8.84 -11.18 -4.23
C SER A 445 8.25 -10.74 -2.88
N LEU A 446 6.97 -10.37 -2.84
CA LEU A 446 6.21 -10.07 -1.62
C LEU A 446 5.61 -11.32 -0.95
N GLY A 447 5.86 -12.52 -1.50
CA GLY A 447 5.44 -13.80 -0.93
C GLY A 447 4.09 -14.33 -1.44
N PHE A 448 3.52 -13.76 -2.51
CA PHE A 448 2.25 -14.19 -3.09
C PHE A 448 2.48 -14.95 -4.41
N ALA A 449 2.35 -16.27 -4.35
CA ALA A 449 2.39 -17.13 -5.54
C ALA A 449 1.06 -17.09 -6.32
N PRO A 450 1.07 -17.15 -7.66
CA PRO A 450 -0.15 -17.29 -8.45
C PRO A 450 -0.88 -18.59 -8.11
N ALA A 451 -2.18 -18.51 -7.87
CA ALA A 451 -3.02 -19.66 -7.54
C ALA A 451 -3.41 -20.46 -8.80
N ASP A 452 -3.58 -19.79 -9.94
CA ASP A 452 -3.83 -20.41 -11.24
C ASP A 452 -3.49 -19.44 -12.39
N THR A 453 -3.57 -19.90 -13.64
CA THR A 453 -3.40 -19.09 -14.84
C THR A 453 -4.59 -19.25 -15.78
N ASP A 454 -5.37 -18.18 -15.97
CA ASP A 454 -6.39 -18.11 -17.01
C ASP A 454 -5.81 -17.45 -18.26
N ARG A 455 -5.48 -18.29 -19.25
CA ARG A 455 -4.74 -17.95 -20.48
C ARG A 455 -3.36 -17.34 -20.19
N ALA A 456 -3.26 -16.02 -20.18
CA ALA A 456 -2.02 -15.26 -19.96
C ALA A 456 -2.05 -14.44 -18.67
N ALA A 457 -3.17 -14.45 -17.93
CA ALA A 457 -3.34 -13.71 -16.68
C ALA A 457 -3.17 -14.64 -15.47
N LYS A 458 -2.25 -14.27 -14.58
CA LYS A 458 -2.08 -14.92 -13.27
C LYS A 458 -3.26 -14.56 -12.36
N LEU A 459 -3.87 -15.57 -11.76
CA LEU A 459 -5.00 -15.48 -10.84
C LEU A 459 -4.53 -15.58 -9.39
N TYR A 460 -5.19 -14.81 -8.53
CA TYR A 460 -4.97 -14.76 -7.09
C TYR A 460 -6.31 -14.97 -6.38
N HIS A 461 -6.29 -15.40 -5.12
CA HIS A 461 -7.51 -15.45 -4.31
C HIS A 461 -7.92 -14.03 -3.90
N ASP A 462 -9.21 -13.71 -3.97
CA ASP A 462 -9.70 -12.39 -3.55
C ASP A 462 -9.46 -12.16 -2.04
N ALA A 463 -9.44 -13.24 -1.24
CA ALA A 463 -9.06 -13.22 0.18
C ALA A 463 -7.61 -12.77 0.44
N ASP A 464 -6.71 -12.88 -0.55
CA ASP A 464 -5.31 -12.44 -0.41
C ASP A 464 -5.13 -10.94 -0.69
N PHE A 465 -6.13 -10.25 -1.28
CA PHE A 465 -6.01 -8.84 -1.64
C PHE A 465 -5.68 -7.91 -0.45
N PRO A 466 -6.32 -8.03 0.74
CA PRO A 466 -5.94 -7.26 1.92
C PRO A 466 -4.51 -7.56 2.38
N ARG A 467 -4.05 -8.81 2.26
CA ARG A 467 -2.69 -9.22 2.63
C ARG A 467 -1.65 -8.65 1.66
N ILE A 468 -1.98 -8.59 0.37
CA ILE A 468 -1.16 -7.94 -0.67
C ILE A 468 -1.00 -6.45 -0.36
N CYS A 469 -2.08 -5.75 -0.03
CA CYS A 469 -2.02 -4.33 0.36
C CYS A 469 -1.12 -4.09 1.57
N ALA A 470 -1.25 -4.93 2.61
CA ALA A 470 -0.42 -4.84 3.81
C ALA A 470 1.07 -5.10 3.51
N ALA A 471 1.39 -6.02 2.59
CA ALA A 471 2.76 -6.29 2.18
C ALA A 471 3.38 -5.13 1.38
N ILE A 472 2.60 -4.51 0.48
CA ILE A 472 3.02 -3.32 -0.26
C ILE A 472 3.31 -2.16 0.70
N GLN A 473 2.43 -1.91 1.68
CA GLN A 473 2.64 -0.87 2.69
C GLN A 473 3.95 -1.08 3.47
N ARG A 474 4.19 -2.30 3.97
CA ARG A 474 5.44 -2.64 4.68
C ARG A 474 6.67 -2.45 3.80
N HIS A 475 6.59 -2.80 2.52
CA HIS A 475 7.69 -2.61 1.59
C HIS A 475 7.97 -1.11 1.36
N VAL A 476 6.94 -0.30 1.16
CA VAL A 476 7.06 1.16 1.00
C VAL A 476 7.62 1.81 2.26
N ASP A 477 7.18 1.39 3.45
CA ASP A 477 7.74 1.88 4.72
C ASP A 477 9.23 1.51 4.87
N THR A 478 9.61 0.28 4.48
CA THR A 478 11.01 -0.17 4.49
C THR A 478 11.87 0.64 3.52
N VAL A 479 11.36 0.89 2.31
CA VAL A 479 12.02 1.74 1.30
C VAL A 479 12.14 3.18 1.81
N ARG A 480 11.09 3.74 2.42
CA ARG A 480 11.14 5.08 3.03
C ARG A 480 12.25 5.19 4.08
N VAL A 481 12.37 4.22 4.99
CA VAL A 481 13.44 4.21 6.00
C VAL A 481 14.82 4.08 5.35
N LYS A 482 14.96 3.23 4.31
CA LYS A 482 16.23 3.01 3.61
C LYS A 482 16.74 4.23 2.84
N TYR A 483 15.86 5.08 2.32
CA TYR A 483 16.23 6.29 1.55
C TYR A 483 16.07 7.60 2.35
N ALA A 484 15.66 7.53 3.62
CA ALA A 484 15.62 8.67 4.54
C ALA A 484 16.86 8.73 5.46
N ALA A 485 17.72 7.71 5.43
CA ALA A 485 19.05 7.68 6.02
C ALA A 485 20.10 7.89 4.92
#